data_AF-A0A9E1BA64-F1
#
_entry.id   AF-A0A9E1BA64-F1
#
_cell.length_a   1.000
_cell.length_b   1.000
_cell.length_c   1.000
_cell.angle_alpha   90.00
_cell.angle_beta   90.00
_cell.angle_gamma   90.00
#
_symmetry.space_group_name_H-M   'P 1'
#
loop_
_entity.id
_entity.type
_entity.pdbx_description
1 polymer ?
#
loop_
_entity_poly.entity_id
_entity_poly.type
_entity_poly.pdbx_seq_one_letter_code
_entity_poly.pdbx_strand_id
1 'polypeptide(L)'
;MGEPHLCPKCKQRTIYFDGICYECREKEKLEFYQGLSKDEIKQKLKNVLAHIDEIGKYDEIYSDLVYIFYLHGICDEQIIEEVTKNSGYYPPEIYKKASIKIRDELIKRLSSEENIVKLNHILSALAWQGDEVVRELFFRLYGASKPWKTKLYADTDAYAQTAGWSFDSSGKRRSLVFDKCVTCEPSQSAEASFKFKAANDEKCKFCNGEMLEFTIKKESLKRLGLELKNDAVLKFCPTCVGFVQYFCQNDGKSVQIETVGEGESEDYVREAVAVLDGQKFELAS
;
A
#
# COMPACT_ATOMS: atom_id res chain seq x y z
N MET A 1 15.73 8.33 -27.93
CA MET A 1 14.34 7.87 -27.77
C MET A 1 13.91 7.26 -29.08
N GLY A 2 13.36 6.04 -29.08
CA GLY A 2 12.88 5.38 -30.29
C GLY A 2 11.62 6.04 -30.85
N GLU A 3 11.22 5.65 -32.06
CA GLU A 3 9.96 6.15 -32.64
C GLU A 3 8.75 5.71 -31.80
N PRO A 4 7.79 6.62 -31.56
CA PRO A 4 6.58 6.29 -30.82
C PRO A 4 5.79 5.21 -31.57
N HIS A 5 5.46 4.14 -30.88
CA HIS A 5 4.59 3.09 -31.42
C HIS A 5 3.66 2.56 -30.32
N LEU A 6 2.52 2.00 -30.73
CA LEU A 6 1.61 1.38 -29.79
C LEU A 6 2.24 0.12 -29.21
N CYS A 7 2.11 -0.06 -27.89
CA CYS A 7 2.53 -1.25 -27.17
C CYS A 7 1.99 -2.50 -27.89
N PRO A 8 2.85 -3.46 -28.24
CA PRO A 8 2.47 -4.58 -29.09
C PRO A 8 1.45 -5.51 -28.42
N LYS A 9 1.35 -5.53 -27.08
CA LYS A 9 0.40 -6.34 -26.32
C LYS A 9 -0.99 -5.71 -26.20
N CYS A 10 -1.13 -4.56 -25.53
CA CYS A 10 -2.45 -3.94 -25.32
C CYS A 10 -2.96 -3.11 -26.51
N LYS A 11 -2.08 -2.67 -27.43
CA LYS A 11 -2.43 -1.76 -28.54
C LYS A 11 -3.10 -0.44 -28.10
N GLN A 12 -2.98 -0.07 -26.83
CA GLN A 12 -3.63 1.13 -26.25
C GLN A 12 -2.62 2.22 -25.90
N ARG A 13 -1.47 1.86 -25.32
CA ARG A 13 -0.47 2.82 -24.84
C ARG A 13 0.64 3.05 -25.85
N THR A 14 1.02 4.30 -26.08
CA THR A 14 2.22 4.64 -26.87
C THR A 14 3.49 4.46 -26.03
N ILE A 15 4.49 3.78 -26.58
CA ILE A 15 5.81 3.57 -25.98
C ILE A 15 6.91 4.03 -26.93
N TYR A 16 8.10 4.32 -26.38
CA TYR A 16 9.25 4.88 -27.10
C TYR A 16 10.49 3.96 -27.02
N PHE A 17 10.27 2.70 -26.68
CA PHE A 17 11.27 1.67 -26.42
C PHE A 17 10.75 0.30 -26.88
N ASP A 18 11.65 -0.65 -27.12
CA ASP A 18 11.28 -2.00 -27.51
C ASP A 18 10.67 -2.79 -26.34
N GLY A 19 9.62 -3.56 -26.61
CA GLY A 19 8.96 -4.42 -25.61
C GLY A 19 7.49 -4.05 -25.41
N ILE A 20 7.00 -4.19 -24.18
CA ILE A 20 5.60 -3.91 -23.79
C ILE A 20 5.53 -2.75 -22.80
N CYS A 21 4.38 -2.09 -22.71
CA CYS A 21 4.17 -1.01 -21.76
C CYS A 21 4.25 -1.50 -20.31
N TYR A 22 4.49 -0.55 -19.39
CA TYR A 22 4.61 -0.81 -17.95
C TYR A 22 3.44 -1.65 -17.40
N GLU A 23 2.19 -1.28 -17.70
CA GLU A 23 1.02 -2.02 -17.21
C GLU A 23 0.94 -3.45 -17.73
N CYS A 24 1.27 -3.68 -18.99
CA CYS A 24 1.30 -5.03 -19.55
C CYS A 24 2.36 -5.89 -18.86
N ARG A 25 3.52 -5.31 -18.55
CA ARG A 25 4.60 -5.99 -17.83
C ARG A 25 4.21 -6.32 -16.38
N GLU A 26 3.62 -5.37 -15.66
CA GLU A 26 3.16 -5.62 -14.29
C GLU A 26 2.04 -6.68 -14.26
N LYS A 27 1.13 -6.66 -15.25
CA LYS A 27 0.11 -7.69 -15.38
C LYS A 27 0.72 -9.08 -15.64
N GLU A 28 1.70 -9.20 -16.54
CA GLU A 28 2.40 -10.47 -16.77
C GLU A 28 3.11 -10.97 -15.52
N LYS A 29 3.78 -10.08 -14.78
CA LYS A 29 4.46 -10.42 -13.53
C LYS A 29 3.46 -10.91 -12.49
N LEU A 30 2.32 -10.22 -12.35
CA LEU A 30 1.24 -10.62 -11.45
C LEU A 30 0.70 -12.02 -11.82
N GLU A 31 0.34 -12.23 -13.08
CA GLU A 31 -0.17 -13.50 -13.59
C GLU A 31 0.84 -14.65 -13.40
N PHE A 32 2.13 -14.38 -13.62
CA PHE A 32 3.21 -15.34 -13.38
C PHE A 32 3.24 -15.81 -11.92
N TYR A 33 3.30 -14.87 -10.97
CA TYR A 33 3.36 -15.24 -9.55
C TYR A 33 2.05 -15.86 -9.04
N GLN A 34 0.89 -15.40 -9.54
CA GLN A 34 -0.41 -16.01 -9.22
C GLN A 34 -0.50 -17.46 -9.69
N GLY A 35 0.10 -17.78 -10.85
CA GLY A 35 0.08 -19.11 -11.45
C GLY A 35 1.06 -20.12 -10.88
N LEU A 36 1.95 -19.73 -9.95
CA LEU A 36 2.94 -20.64 -9.38
C LEU A 36 2.31 -21.81 -8.64
N SER A 37 2.79 -23.02 -8.92
CA SER A 37 2.46 -24.21 -8.14
C SER A 37 3.13 -24.18 -6.76
N LYS A 38 2.65 -25.03 -5.85
CA LYS A 38 3.24 -25.17 -4.50
C LYS A 38 4.71 -25.57 -4.53
N ASP A 39 5.12 -26.37 -5.51
CA ASP A 39 6.50 -26.84 -5.60
C ASP A 39 7.42 -25.76 -6.20
N GLU A 40 6.94 -24.98 -7.17
CA GLU A 40 7.66 -23.80 -7.67
C GLU A 40 7.83 -22.74 -6.58
N ILE A 41 6.79 -22.47 -5.79
CA ILE A 41 6.89 -21.57 -4.62
C ILE A 41 7.97 -22.03 -3.66
N LYS A 42 7.98 -23.32 -3.28
CA LYS A 42 9.02 -23.87 -2.39
C LYS A 42 10.42 -23.71 -2.97
N GLN A 43 10.59 -24.00 -4.27
CA GLN A 43 11.89 -23.90 -4.93
C GLN A 43 12.39 -22.45 -4.98
N LYS A 44 11.49 -21.49 -5.26
CA LYS A 44 11.79 -20.07 -5.25
C LYS A 44 12.14 -19.57 -3.86
N LEU A 45 11.39 -19.94 -2.82
CA LEU A 45 11.72 -19.57 -1.44
C LEU A 45 13.05 -20.16 -0.96
N LYS A 46 13.39 -21.38 -1.39
CA LYS A 46 14.71 -21.96 -1.16
C LYS A 46 15.82 -21.15 -1.84
N ASN A 47 15.56 -20.66 -3.06
CA ASN A 47 16.48 -19.78 -3.77
C ASN A 47 16.64 -18.42 -3.06
N VAL A 48 15.54 -17.82 -2.60
CA VAL A 48 15.57 -16.59 -1.79
C VAL A 48 16.44 -16.77 -0.55
N LEU A 49 16.26 -17.89 0.17
CA LEU A 49 17.04 -18.18 1.37
C LEU A 49 18.55 -18.34 1.07
N ALA A 50 18.90 -18.94 -0.06
CA ALA A 50 20.30 -19.12 -0.47
C ALA A 50 20.97 -17.81 -0.93
N HIS A 51 20.19 -16.82 -1.35
CA HIS A 51 20.66 -15.54 -1.91
C HIS A 51 20.12 -14.35 -1.10
N ILE A 52 20.05 -14.51 0.22
CA ILE A 52 19.39 -13.55 1.10
C ILE A 52 20.04 -12.16 1.08
N ASP A 53 21.35 -12.10 0.82
CA ASP A 53 22.15 -10.89 0.67
C ASP A 53 21.78 -10.08 -0.59
N GLU A 54 21.06 -10.69 -1.54
CA GLU A 54 20.64 -10.06 -2.79
C GLU A 54 19.27 -9.37 -2.70
N ILE A 55 18.53 -9.53 -1.59
CA ILE A 55 17.20 -8.91 -1.38
C ILE A 55 17.26 -7.39 -1.56
N GLY A 56 18.35 -6.74 -1.13
CA GLY A 56 18.53 -5.30 -1.25
C GLY A 56 18.79 -4.79 -2.68
N LYS A 57 18.95 -5.67 -3.68
CA LYS A 57 19.16 -5.30 -5.08
C LYS A 57 17.85 -5.02 -5.83
N TYR A 58 16.69 -5.33 -5.24
CA TYR A 58 15.36 -5.13 -5.84
C TYR A 58 15.13 -5.91 -7.16
N ASP A 59 15.90 -6.97 -7.38
CA ASP A 59 15.83 -7.81 -8.59
C ASP A 59 14.87 -9.02 -8.41
N GLU A 60 15.18 -10.15 -9.04
CA GLU A 60 14.39 -11.38 -9.02
C GLU A 60 14.23 -11.96 -7.61
N ILE A 61 15.30 -11.99 -6.81
CA ILE A 61 15.25 -12.53 -5.44
C ILE A 61 14.27 -11.73 -4.57
N TYR A 62 14.30 -10.40 -4.67
CA TYR A 62 13.33 -9.54 -3.97
C TYR A 62 11.91 -9.79 -4.49
N SER A 63 11.73 -9.84 -5.81
CA SER A 63 10.43 -10.07 -6.44
C SER A 63 9.83 -11.42 -6.03
N ASP A 64 10.63 -12.48 -6.00
CA ASP A 64 10.21 -13.81 -5.56
C ASP A 64 9.72 -13.78 -4.11
N LEU A 65 10.47 -13.14 -3.20
CA LEU A 65 10.04 -13.01 -1.80
C LEU A 65 8.71 -12.25 -1.68
N VAL A 66 8.63 -11.04 -2.23
CA VAL A 66 7.48 -10.16 -1.96
C VAL A 66 6.22 -10.56 -2.70
N TYR A 67 6.30 -11.00 -3.96
CA TYR A 67 5.11 -11.41 -4.71
C TYR A 67 4.57 -12.76 -4.20
N ILE A 68 5.42 -13.69 -3.77
CA ILE A 68 4.95 -14.91 -3.11
C ILE A 68 4.25 -14.56 -1.79
N PHE A 69 4.82 -13.66 -0.98
CA PHE A 69 4.18 -13.22 0.25
C PHE A 69 2.85 -12.50 -0.01
N TYR A 70 2.81 -11.54 -0.95
CA TYR A 70 1.60 -10.75 -1.23
C TYR A 70 0.45 -11.57 -1.81
N LEU A 71 0.75 -12.51 -2.71
CA LEU A 71 -0.28 -13.24 -3.46
C LEU A 71 -0.67 -14.55 -2.81
N HIS A 72 0.25 -15.21 -2.11
CA HIS A 72 0.00 -16.52 -1.48
C HIS A 72 0.02 -16.46 0.04
N GLY A 73 0.46 -15.37 0.65
CA GLY A 73 0.54 -15.23 2.11
C GLY A 73 1.62 -16.12 2.75
N ILE A 74 2.60 -16.57 1.96
CA ILE A 74 3.65 -17.51 2.39
C ILE A 74 4.95 -16.75 2.60
N CYS A 75 5.53 -16.89 3.78
CA CYS A 75 6.91 -16.53 4.08
C CYS A 75 7.44 -17.52 5.12
N ASP A 76 8.57 -18.15 4.84
CA ASP A 76 9.22 -19.05 5.80
C ASP A 76 9.86 -18.23 6.91
N GLU A 77 9.65 -18.60 8.17
CA GLU A 77 10.26 -17.94 9.31
C GLU A 77 11.80 -17.96 9.22
N GLN A 78 12.39 -19.01 8.63
CA GLN A 78 13.83 -19.08 8.42
C GLN A 78 14.34 -17.92 7.55
N ILE A 79 13.58 -17.49 6.54
CA ILE A 79 13.93 -16.33 5.71
C ILE A 79 13.95 -15.07 6.59
N ILE A 80 12.93 -14.87 7.43
CA ILE A 80 12.85 -13.72 8.33
C ILE A 80 14.03 -13.71 9.31
N GLU A 81 14.40 -14.88 9.87
CA GLU A 81 15.57 -15.03 10.74
C GLU A 81 16.86 -14.64 10.02
N GLU A 82 17.09 -15.10 8.79
CA GLU A 82 18.31 -14.78 8.04
C GLU A 82 18.37 -13.32 7.59
N VAL A 83 17.25 -12.73 7.15
CA VAL A 83 17.17 -11.28 6.86
C VAL A 83 17.49 -10.47 8.12
N THR A 84 16.96 -10.90 9.26
CA THR A 84 17.25 -10.25 10.55
C THR A 84 18.74 -10.38 10.87
N LYS A 85 19.34 -11.58 10.81
CA LYS A 85 20.78 -11.80 11.08
C LYS A 85 21.68 -10.92 10.22
N ASN A 86 21.40 -10.82 8.92
CA ASN A 86 22.18 -10.01 7.98
C ASN A 86 21.92 -8.50 8.06
N SER A 87 21.18 -8.04 9.08
CA SER A 87 20.83 -6.63 9.31
C SER A 87 20.05 -5.99 8.16
N GLY A 88 19.31 -6.78 7.38
CA GLY A 88 18.51 -6.28 6.26
C GLY A 88 17.22 -5.59 6.73
N TYR A 89 16.51 -6.20 7.69
CA TYR A 89 15.21 -5.77 8.26
C TYR A 89 14.13 -5.36 7.24
N TYR A 90 14.36 -5.60 5.95
CA TYR A 90 13.56 -5.18 4.82
C TYR A 90 13.40 -6.38 3.88
N PRO A 91 12.25 -6.57 3.23
CA PRO A 91 11.02 -5.75 3.32
C PRO A 91 10.30 -5.93 4.67
N PRO A 92 9.74 -4.86 5.27
CA PRO A 92 9.19 -4.94 6.62
C PRO A 92 7.87 -5.74 6.71
N GLU A 93 7.14 -5.87 5.61
CA GLU A 93 5.84 -6.55 5.55
C GLU A 93 5.93 -8.03 5.92
N ILE A 94 7.08 -8.68 5.65
CA ILE A 94 7.29 -10.10 5.96
C ILE A 94 7.27 -10.37 7.47
N TYR A 95 7.50 -9.34 8.29
CA TYR A 95 7.50 -9.46 9.75
C TYR A 95 6.09 -9.54 10.33
N LYS A 96 5.02 -9.32 9.53
CA LYS A 96 3.62 -9.29 10.01
C LYS A 96 3.19 -10.49 10.87
N LYS A 97 3.78 -11.67 10.63
CA LYS A 97 3.51 -12.91 11.37
C LYS A 97 4.77 -13.54 11.97
N ALA A 98 5.87 -12.78 12.08
CA ALA A 98 7.11 -13.26 12.66
C ALA A 98 6.93 -13.58 14.16
N SER A 99 7.64 -14.60 14.66
CA SER A 99 7.48 -15.01 16.06
C SER A 99 7.90 -13.94 17.08
N ILE A 100 7.47 -14.16 18.32
CA ILE A 100 7.90 -13.39 19.49
C ILE A 100 9.43 -13.36 19.66
N LYS A 101 10.14 -14.42 19.22
CA LYS A 101 11.60 -14.49 19.26
C LYS A 101 12.23 -13.45 18.34
N ILE A 102 11.69 -13.31 17.12
CA ILE A 102 12.15 -12.31 16.15
C ILE A 102 11.81 -10.90 16.65
N ARG A 103 10.60 -10.70 17.20
CA ARG A 103 10.22 -9.42 17.82
C ARG A 103 11.22 -8.99 18.88
N ASP A 104 11.51 -9.86 19.84
CA ASP A 104 12.36 -9.52 20.97
C ASP A 104 13.80 -9.25 20.53
N GLU A 105 14.29 -9.94 19.49
CA GLU A 105 15.57 -9.63 18.85
C GLU A 105 15.55 -8.25 18.17
N LEU A 106 14.48 -7.88 17.45
CA LEU A 106 14.34 -6.54 16.86
C LEU A 106 14.34 -5.44 17.93
N ILE A 107 13.60 -5.64 19.03
CA ILE A 107 13.56 -4.68 20.16
C ILE A 107 14.94 -4.53 20.80
N LYS A 108 15.67 -5.64 20.97
CA LYS A 108 17.03 -5.64 21.49
C LYS A 108 17.95 -4.81 20.59
N ARG A 109 17.88 -5.01 19.27
CA ARG A 109 18.70 -4.28 18.30
C ARG A 109 18.33 -2.80 18.19
N LEU A 110 17.06 -2.45 18.31
CA LEU A 110 16.60 -1.06 18.34
C LEU A 110 17.32 -0.24 19.42
N SER A 111 17.71 -0.87 20.53
CA SER A 111 18.39 -0.19 21.65
C SER A 111 19.88 0.10 21.39
N SER A 112 20.52 -0.62 20.46
CA SER A 112 21.96 -0.52 20.16
C SER A 112 22.29 -0.08 18.74
N GLU A 113 21.30 0.00 17.85
CA GLU A 113 21.51 0.39 16.46
C GLU A 113 21.77 1.89 16.34
N GLU A 114 22.85 2.25 15.67
CA GLU A 114 23.26 3.64 15.44
C GLU A 114 23.00 4.08 14.00
N ASN A 115 22.88 3.13 13.07
CA ASN A 115 22.57 3.42 11.68
C ASN A 115 21.09 3.78 11.53
N ILE A 116 20.83 5.04 11.13
CA ILE A 116 19.47 5.58 10.99
C ILE A 116 18.62 4.80 9.98
N VAL A 117 19.20 4.35 8.86
CA VAL A 117 18.46 3.56 7.85
C VAL A 117 18.01 2.23 8.46
N LYS A 118 18.88 1.56 9.20
CA LYS A 118 18.54 0.31 9.89
C LYS A 118 17.51 0.54 11.00
N LEU A 119 17.62 1.63 11.76
CA LEU A 119 16.61 2.01 12.77
C LEU A 119 15.23 2.17 12.14
N ASN A 120 15.13 2.86 11.00
CA ASN A 120 13.89 2.99 10.25
C ASN A 120 13.30 1.62 9.88
N HIS A 121 14.13 0.72 9.33
CA HIS A 121 13.65 -0.61 8.95
C HIS A 121 13.24 -1.46 10.15
N ILE A 122 13.96 -1.39 11.28
CA ILE A 122 13.57 -2.09 12.52
C ILE A 122 12.21 -1.58 13.02
N LEU A 123 12.00 -0.26 13.03
CA LEU A 123 10.72 0.32 13.42
C LEU A 123 9.59 -0.10 12.47
N SER A 124 9.82 -0.12 11.15
CA SER A 124 8.84 -0.63 10.20
C SER A 124 8.54 -2.12 10.42
N ALA A 125 9.55 -2.96 10.62
CA ALA A 125 9.38 -4.40 10.88
C ALA A 125 8.58 -4.67 12.17
N LEU A 126 8.90 -3.94 13.25
CA LEU A 126 8.14 -3.98 14.50
C LEU A 126 6.70 -3.51 14.27
N ALA A 127 6.49 -2.41 13.55
CA ALA A 127 5.16 -1.90 13.23
C ALA A 127 4.30 -2.96 12.51
N TRP A 128 4.88 -3.69 11.55
CA TRP A 128 4.19 -4.77 10.86
C TRP A 128 3.85 -5.96 11.76
N GLN A 129 4.68 -6.32 12.75
CA GLN A 129 4.30 -7.28 13.80
C GLN A 129 3.11 -6.76 14.61
N GLY A 130 3.24 -5.54 15.12
CA GLY A 130 2.14 -4.78 15.72
C GLY A 130 1.45 -5.45 16.90
N ASP A 131 2.08 -6.39 17.61
CA ASP A 131 1.50 -6.99 18.80
C ASP A 131 1.49 -6.01 20.00
N GLU A 132 0.96 -6.46 21.14
CA GLU A 132 0.78 -5.61 22.32
C GLU A 132 2.12 -5.07 22.88
N VAL A 133 3.19 -5.87 22.80
CA VAL A 133 4.52 -5.44 23.25
C VAL A 133 5.07 -4.35 22.34
N VAL A 134 4.88 -4.49 21.03
CA VAL A 134 5.24 -3.45 20.06
C VAL A 134 4.40 -2.19 20.28
N ARG A 135 3.09 -2.32 20.49
CA ARG A 135 2.21 -1.17 20.75
C ARG A 135 2.70 -0.36 21.94
N GLU A 136 3.00 -1.02 23.07
CA GLU A 136 3.52 -0.36 24.27
C GLU A 136 4.89 0.28 24.05
N LEU A 137 5.77 -0.37 23.28
CA LEU A 137 7.04 0.22 22.88
C LEU A 137 6.83 1.52 22.10
N PHE A 138 5.95 1.52 21.10
CA PHE A 138 5.68 2.69 20.27
C PHE A 138 5.05 3.82 21.07
N PHE A 139 4.11 3.52 21.96
CA PHE A 139 3.53 4.51 22.86
C PHE A 139 4.57 5.15 23.78
N ARG A 140 5.49 4.35 24.34
CA ARG A 140 6.61 4.87 25.14
C ARG A 140 7.55 5.75 24.32
N LEU A 141 7.90 5.36 23.11
CA LEU A 141 8.79 6.15 22.23
C LEU A 141 8.12 7.47 21.79
N TYR A 142 6.81 7.47 21.62
CA TYR A 142 6.04 8.67 21.32
C TYR A 142 6.11 9.68 22.48
N GLY A 143 5.88 9.25 23.72
CA GLY A 143 5.90 10.11 24.90
C GLY A 143 7.29 10.46 25.45
N ALA A 144 8.27 9.56 25.31
CA ALA A 144 9.65 9.71 25.80
C ALA A 144 10.65 9.32 24.71
N SER A 145 10.86 10.25 23.79
CA SER A 145 11.62 10.00 22.57
C SER A 145 13.11 9.78 22.82
N LYS A 146 13.70 8.88 22.04
CA LYS A 146 15.15 8.65 22.01
C LYS A 146 15.86 9.77 21.21
N PRO A 147 17.17 10.02 21.46
CA PRO A 147 17.92 11.06 20.74
C PRO A 147 17.92 10.92 19.22
N TRP A 148 17.77 9.70 18.69
CA TRP A 148 17.71 9.45 17.25
C TRP A 148 16.36 9.81 16.60
N LYS A 149 15.30 10.14 17.36
CA LYS A 149 13.97 10.42 16.81
C LYS A 149 14.01 11.57 15.78
N THR A 150 14.74 12.64 16.06
CA THR A 150 14.83 13.81 15.17
C THR A 150 15.60 13.52 13.87
N LYS A 151 16.23 12.35 13.76
CA LYS A 151 16.94 11.89 12.57
C LYS A 151 16.12 10.93 11.73
N LEU A 152 14.97 10.48 12.24
CA LEU A 152 14.04 9.65 11.47
C LEU A 152 13.35 10.49 10.40
N TYR A 153 12.94 9.84 9.31
CA TYR A 153 12.16 10.51 8.27
C TYR A 153 10.69 10.70 8.65
N ALA A 154 10.23 9.99 9.68
CA ALA A 154 8.86 10.04 10.18
C ALA A 154 8.81 9.90 11.70
N ASP A 155 7.72 10.36 12.31
CA ASP A 155 7.45 10.13 13.73
C ASP A 155 7.14 8.65 14.03
N THR A 156 7.32 8.24 15.29
CA THR A 156 7.21 6.83 15.69
C THR A 156 5.82 6.23 15.48
N ASP A 157 4.77 7.05 15.60
CA ASP A 157 3.40 6.63 15.31
C ASP A 157 3.14 6.46 13.80
N ALA A 158 3.84 7.21 12.94
CA ALA A 158 3.71 7.08 11.49
C ALA A 158 4.08 5.67 11.00
N TYR A 159 5.09 5.01 11.59
CA TYR A 159 5.41 3.62 11.24
C TYR A 159 4.24 2.67 11.55
N ALA A 160 3.59 2.82 12.71
CA ALA A 160 2.40 2.04 13.03
C ALA A 160 1.28 2.29 12.00
N GLN A 161 1.10 3.55 11.58
CA GLN A 161 0.09 3.91 10.59
C GLN A 161 0.32 3.22 9.24
N THR A 162 1.58 3.11 8.78
CA THR A 162 1.93 2.36 7.56
C THR A 162 1.59 0.88 7.66
N ALA A 163 1.65 0.30 8.87
CA ALA A 163 1.24 -1.07 9.14
C ALA A 163 -0.27 -1.23 9.43
N GLY A 164 -1.06 -0.18 9.24
CA GLY A 164 -2.52 -0.22 9.34
C GLY A 164 -3.08 -0.09 10.76
N TRP A 165 -2.33 0.47 11.71
CA TRP A 165 -2.82 0.70 13.06
C TRP A 165 -2.23 1.95 13.71
N SER A 166 -2.83 2.40 14.80
CA SER A 166 -2.35 3.53 15.60
C SER A 166 -2.72 3.33 17.07
N PHE A 167 -2.50 4.34 17.90
CA PHE A 167 -2.96 4.39 19.28
C PHE A 167 -3.44 5.80 19.64
N ASP A 168 -4.35 5.90 20.61
CA ASP A 168 -4.79 7.21 21.11
C ASP A 168 -3.92 7.76 22.24
N SER A 169 -4.33 8.90 22.79
CA SER A 169 -3.62 9.57 23.87
C SER A 169 -3.51 8.74 25.16
N SER A 170 -4.35 7.72 25.35
CA SER A 170 -4.23 6.75 26.45
C SER A 170 -3.30 5.57 26.11
N GLY A 171 -2.84 5.49 24.86
CA GLY A 171 -2.07 4.37 24.31
C GLY A 171 -2.93 3.24 23.75
N LYS A 172 -4.27 3.33 23.84
CA LYS A 172 -5.16 2.27 23.36
C LYS A 172 -5.06 2.12 21.84
N ARG A 173 -4.87 0.87 21.37
CA ARG A 173 -4.78 0.56 19.93
C ARG A 173 -6.04 0.99 19.17
N ARG A 174 -5.84 1.51 17.97
CA ARG A 174 -6.87 1.74 16.94
C ARG A 174 -6.47 1.04 15.65
N SER A 175 -7.40 0.32 15.03
CA SER A 175 -7.19 -0.20 13.67
C SER A 175 -7.43 0.92 12.67
N LEU A 176 -6.57 1.03 11.66
CA LEU A 176 -6.77 1.92 10.51
C LEU A 176 -7.20 1.16 9.26
N VAL A 177 -7.22 -0.18 9.34
CA VAL A 177 -7.66 -1.07 8.29
C VAL A 177 -8.81 -1.94 8.77
N PHE A 178 -9.65 -2.38 7.83
CA PHE A 178 -10.66 -3.40 8.07
C PHE A 178 -10.01 -4.78 8.14
N ASP A 179 -10.60 -5.68 8.92
CA ASP A 179 -10.20 -7.08 9.03
C ASP A 179 -10.63 -7.92 7.82
N LYS A 180 -11.43 -7.33 6.92
CA LYS A 180 -12.00 -7.96 5.74
C LYS A 180 -11.66 -7.15 4.49
N CYS A 181 -11.26 -7.88 3.46
CA CYS A 181 -11.18 -7.36 2.11
C CYS A 181 -12.43 -7.81 1.34
N VAL A 182 -12.93 -6.94 0.47
CA VAL A 182 -14.03 -7.25 -0.44
C VAL A 182 -13.60 -6.98 -1.86
N THR A 183 -13.97 -7.86 -2.78
CA THR A 183 -13.71 -7.67 -4.20
C THR A 183 -14.81 -6.80 -4.79
N CYS A 184 -14.41 -5.84 -5.64
CA CYS A 184 -15.34 -5.08 -6.46
C CYS A 184 -15.32 -5.64 -7.88
N GLU A 185 -16.47 -5.98 -8.42
CA GLU A 185 -16.62 -6.53 -9.78
C GLU A 185 -17.34 -5.55 -10.70
N PRO A 186 -16.99 -5.49 -11.99
CA PRO A 186 -17.70 -4.64 -12.95
C PRO A 186 -19.20 -4.91 -12.96
N SER A 187 -20.00 -3.84 -13.00
CA SER A 187 -21.46 -3.92 -12.97
C SER A 187 -22.08 -3.09 -14.07
N GLN A 188 -23.21 -3.57 -14.61
CA GLN A 188 -24.04 -2.82 -15.54
C GLN A 188 -25.22 -2.12 -14.85
N SER A 189 -25.42 -2.38 -13.55
CA SER A 189 -26.54 -1.85 -12.77
C SER A 189 -26.47 -0.32 -12.67
N ALA A 190 -27.58 0.36 -12.93
CA ALA A 190 -27.72 1.77 -12.58
C ALA A 190 -27.62 1.99 -11.05
N GLU A 191 -27.94 0.96 -10.27
CA GLU A 191 -27.93 0.96 -8.81
C GLU A 191 -26.63 0.39 -8.23
N ALA A 192 -25.54 0.37 -9.00
CA ALA A 192 -24.23 -0.10 -8.57
C ALA A 192 -23.76 0.49 -7.24
N SER A 193 -23.13 -0.34 -6.41
CA SER A 193 -22.49 0.04 -5.13
C SER A 193 -21.45 1.15 -5.31
N PHE A 194 -20.67 1.10 -6.38
CA PHE A 194 -19.59 2.02 -6.66
C PHE A 194 -19.70 2.58 -8.07
N LYS A 195 -19.42 3.86 -8.23
CA LYS A 195 -19.50 4.54 -9.53
C LYS A 195 -18.37 5.55 -9.66
N PHE A 196 -17.75 5.58 -10.83
CA PHE A 196 -16.82 6.62 -11.23
C PHE A 196 -17.49 7.57 -12.22
N LYS A 197 -17.18 8.86 -12.09
CA LYS A 197 -17.65 9.90 -12.98
C LYS A 197 -16.56 10.97 -13.12
N ALA A 198 -16.31 11.44 -14.33
CA ALA A 198 -15.41 12.57 -14.54
C ALA A 198 -15.99 13.86 -13.93
N ALA A 199 -15.19 14.55 -13.13
CA ALA A 199 -15.52 15.86 -12.55
C ALA A 199 -14.94 16.98 -13.44
N ASN A 200 -15.49 17.09 -14.66
CA ASN A 200 -14.94 17.91 -15.74
C ASN A 200 -14.88 19.42 -15.46
N ASP A 201 -15.60 19.89 -14.44
CA ASP A 201 -15.65 21.26 -13.97
C ASP A 201 -14.52 21.62 -12.97
N GLU A 202 -13.75 20.63 -12.53
CA GLU A 202 -12.69 20.79 -11.53
C GLU A 202 -11.33 20.27 -12.06
N LYS A 203 -10.25 20.98 -11.72
CA LYS A 203 -8.87 20.55 -12.02
C LYS A 203 -8.08 20.42 -10.72
N CYS A 204 -7.15 19.48 -10.71
CA CYS A 204 -6.25 19.30 -9.58
C CYS A 204 -5.40 20.55 -9.35
N LYS A 205 -5.37 21.08 -8.12
CA LYS A 205 -4.56 22.27 -7.77
C LYS A 205 -3.04 22.08 -7.89
N PHE A 206 -2.57 20.83 -8.00
CA PHE A 206 -1.14 20.48 -8.07
C PHE A 206 -0.69 20.26 -9.52
N CYS A 207 -1.17 19.18 -10.15
CA CYS A 207 -0.74 18.78 -11.49
C CYS A 207 -1.62 19.33 -12.64
N ASN A 208 -2.68 20.09 -12.32
CA ASN A 208 -3.71 20.54 -13.28
C ASN A 208 -4.43 19.40 -14.04
N GLY A 209 -4.27 18.15 -13.57
CA GLY A 209 -4.93 16.97 -14.13
C GLY A 209 -6.43 16.95 -13.89
N GLU A 210 -7.13 16.10 -14.62
CA GLU A 210 -8.56 15.89 -14.49
C GLU A 210 -8.92 15.17 -13.18
N MET A 211 -10.07 15.51 -12.62
CA MET A 211 -10.55 14.96 -11.35
C MET A 211 -11.60 13.86 -11.61
N LEU A 212 -11.62 12.84 -10.77
CA LEU A 212 -12.66 11.82 -10.73
C LEU A 212 -13.51 12.00 -9.49
N GLU A 213 -14.82 11.85 -9.65
CA GLU A 213 -15.77 11.61 -8.59
C GLU A 213 -16.00 10.09 -8.43
N PHE A 214 -15.85 9.60 -7.21
CA PHE A 214 -16.09 8.22 -6.82
C PHE A 214 -17.22 8.19 -5.78
N THR A 215 -18.36 7.65 -6.20
CA THR A 215 -19.55 7.50 -5.36
C THR A 215 -19.62 6.08 -4.80
N ILE A 216 -19.92 5.96 -3.50
CA ILE A 216 -20.08 4.70 -2.80
C ILE A 216 -21.40 4.69 -2.04
N LYS A 217 -22.24 3.69 -2.29
CA LYS A 217 -23.49 3.51 -1.55
C LYS A 217 -23.23 3.22 -0.07
N LYS A 218 -23.95 3.90 0.82
CA LYS A 218 -23.82 3.71 2.26
C LYS A 218 -24.13 2.28 2.70
N GLU A 219 -25.05 1.60 2.03
CA GLU A 219 -25.39 0.20 2.33
C GLU A 219 -24.22 -0.74 2.02
N SER A 220 -23.41 -0.41 1.01
CA SER A 220 -22.18 -1.15 0.68
C SER A 220 -21.10 -0.89 1.72
N LEU A 221 -20.98 0.34 2.22
CA LEU A 221 -20.06 0.69 3.33
C LEU A 221 -20.46 0.03 4.65
N LYS A 222 -21.77 -0.17 4.89
CA LYS A 222 -22.25 -0.90 6.06
C LYS A 222 -21.74 -2.34 6.11
N ARG A 223 -21.56 -3.00 4.96
CA ARG A 223 -20.93 -4.34 4.88
C ARG A 223 -19.47 -4.34 5.36
N LEU A 224 -18.81 -3.18 5.34
CA LEU A 224 -17.46 -2.95 5.84
C LEU A 224 -17.44 -2.42 7.28
N GLY A 225 -18.59 -2.29 7.94
CA GLY A 225 -18.68 -1.72 9.29
C GLY A 225 -18.65 -0.19 9.34
N LEU A 226 -18.86 0.47 8.20
CA LEU A 226 -18.97 1.93 8.11
C LEU A 226 -20.43 2.35 7.95
N GLU A 227 -21.03 2.86 9.03
CA GLU A 227 -22.41 3.37 9.02
C GLU A 227 -22.43 4.88 8.76
N LEU A 228 -22.54 5.25 7.49
CA LEU A 228 -22.72 6.65 7.07
C LEU A 228 -24.20 7.02 6.95
N LYS A 229 -24.51 8.29 7.20
CA LYS A 229 -25.88 8.82 7.03
C LYS A 229 -26.30 8.86 5.55
N ASN A 230 -25.34 9.19 4.69
CA ASN A 230 -25.50 9.39 3.25
C ASN A 230 -24.49 8.54 2.48
N ASP A 231 -24.72 8.37 1.18
CA ASP A 231 -23.73 7.79 0.27
C ASP A 231 -22.45 8.63 0.32
N ALA A 232 -21.28 7.97 0.25
CA ALA A 232 -20.01 8.68 0.21
C ALA A 232 -19.74 9.15 -1.22
N VAL A 233 -19.23 10.37 -1.35
CA VAL A 233 -18.81 10.93 -2.64
C VAL A 233 -17.43 11.52 -2.42
N LEU A 234 -16.43 10.98 -3.12
CA LEU A 234 -15.04 11.41 -3.02
C LEU A 234 -14.63 11.99 -4.35
N LYS A 235 -14.07 13.20 -4.39
CA LYS A 235 -13.38 13.68 -5.61
C LYS A 235 -11.89 13.69 -5.39
N PHE A 236 -11.14 13.15 -6.35
CA PHE A 236 -9.70 13.06 -6.27
C PHE A 236 -9.04 13.14 -7.65
N CYS A 237 -7.78 13.55 -7.66
CA CYS A 237 -6.94 13.48 -8.86
C CYS A 237 -6.32 12.08 -8.92
N PRO A 238 -6.50 11.31 -10.00
CA PRO A 238 -5.90 9.97 -10.12
C PRO A 238 -4.38 9.99 -9.99
N THR A 239 -3.72 11.07 -10.43
CA THR A 239 -2.27 11.22 -10.28
C THR A 239 -1.86 11.56 -8.86
N CYS A 240 -2.55 12.50 -8.21
CA CYS A 240 -2.14 12.96 -6.87
C CYS A 240 -2.70 12.10 -5.72
N VAL A 241 -3.60 11.14 -5.98
CA VAL A 241 -4.29 10.37 -4.93
C VAL A 241 -3.35 9.61 -3.99
N GLY A 242 -2.17 9.22 -4.48
CA GLY A 242 -1.14 8.55 -3.67
C GLY A 242 -0.26 9.48 -2.84
N PHE A 243 -0.34 10.80 -3.04
CA PHE A 243 0.61 11.78 -2.48
C PHE A 243 -0.03 12.78 -1.50
N VAL A 244 -1.36 12.87 -1.51
CA VAL A 244 -2.09 13.84 -0.68
C VAL A 244 -3.21 13.17 0.09
N GLN A 245 -3.55 13.75 1.24
CA GLN A 245 -4.70 13.35 2.04
C GLN A 245 -5.92 14.14 1.61
N TYR A 246 -7.02 13.43 1.31
CA TYR A 246 -8.32 14.02 1.00
C TYR A 246 -9.23 13.90 2.22
N PHE A 247 -9.71 15.04 2.70
CA PHE A 247 -10.77 15.12 3.70
C PHE A 247 -12.07 15.41 2.97
N CYS A 248 -13.03 14.50 3.10
CA CYS A 248 -14.34 14.68 2.50
C CYS A 248 -15.42 14.77 3.57
N GLN A 249 -16.21 15.84 3.52
CA GLN A 249 -17.44 15.97 4.27
C GLN A 249 -18.63 15.90 3.31
N ASN A 250 -19.51 14.92 3.55
CA ASN A 250 -20.75 14.74 2.79
C ASN A 250 -21.96 14.82 3.72
N ASP A 251 -22.71 15.92 3.60
CA ASP A 251 -23.93 16.16 4.38
C ASP A 251 -25.22 15.74 3.64
N GLY A 252 -25.08 15.14 2.46
CA GLY A 252 -26.18 14.70 1.58
C GLY A 252 -26.68 15.79 0.63
N LYS A 253 -26.23 17.04 0.79
CA LYS A 253 -26.56 18.18 -0.09
C LYS A 253 -25.32 18.72 -0.80
N SER A 254 -24.18 18.67 -0.13
CA SER A 254 -22.91 19.19 -0.58
C SER A 254 -21.77 18.23 -0.23
N VAL A 255 -20.72 18.30 -1.05
CA VAL A 255 -19.47 17.57 -0.84
C VAL A 255 -18.39 18.63 -0.70
N GLN A 256 -17.80 18.73 0.49
CA GLN A 256 -16.64 19.59 0.73
C GLN A 256 -15.38 18.75 0.74
N ILE A 257 -14.36 19.21 0.03
CA ILE A 257 -13.09 18.51 -0.10
C ILE A 257 -11.98 19.44 0.34
N GLU A 258 -11.26 19.03 1.36
CA GLU A 258 -10.00 19.63 1.76
C GLU A 258 -8.86 18.68 1.39
N THR A 259 -7.73 19.24 0.95
CA THR A 259 -6.58 18.45 0.51
C THR A 259 -5.31 18.96 1.18
N VAL A 260 -4.65 18.07 1.92
CA VAL A 260 -3.41 18.32 2.65
C VAL A 260 -2.27 17.47 2.07
N GLY A 261 -1.10 18.07 1.87
CA GLY A 261 0.08 17.41 1.33
C GLY A 261 0.63 18.11 0.10
N GLU A 262 1.69 17.54 -0.46
CA GLU A 262 2.36 17.99 -1.68
C GLU A 262 1.99 17.01 -2.80
N GLY A 263 1.16 17.45 -3.74
CA GLY A 263 0.82 16.65 -4.92
C GLY A 263 1.92 16.67 -5.98
N GLU A 264 1.71 15.94 -7.06
CA GLU A 264 2.63 15.89 -8.20
C GLU A 264 2.57 17.14 -9.06
N SER A 265 3.67 17.45 -9.77
CA SER A 265 3.74 18.57 -10.71
C SER A 265 3.23 18.23 -12.11
N GLU A 266 3.17 16.95 -12.47
CA GLU A 266 2.78 16.48 -13.80
C GLU A 266 1.64 15.47 -13.72
N ASP A 267 0.78 15.41 -14.74
CA ASP A 267 -0.30 14.42 -14.83
C ASP A 267 0.16 13.14 -15.54
N TYR A 268 0.64 12.18 -14.73
CA TYR A 268 1.18 10.90 -15.18
C TYR A 268 0.12 9.88 -15.60
N VAL A 269 -1.10 9.95 -15.04
CA VAL A 269 -2.19 9.04 -15.35
C VAL A 269 -3.39 9.76 -15.98
N ARG A 270 -3.13 10.75 -16.85
CA ARG A 270 -4.14 11.56 -17.56
C ARG A 270 -5.26 10.73 -18.23
N GLU A 271 -4.94 9.55 -18.72
CA GLU A 271 -5.89 8.67 -19.39
C GLU A 271 -6.86 7.98 -18.41
N ALA A 272 -6.53 7.93 -17.11
CA ALA A 272 -7.33 7.24 -16.11
C ALA A 272 -8.74 7.80 -15.99
N VAL A 273 -8.93 9.12 -16.16
CA VAL A 273 -10.26 9.74 -16.13
C VAL A 273 -11.11 9.22 -17.28
N ALA A 274 -10.59 9.26 -18.51
CA ALA A 274 -11.30 8.76 -19.68
C ALA A 274 -11.59 7.25 -19.60
N VAL A 275 -10.69 6.47 -18.98
CA VAL A 275 -10.88 5.03 -18.79
C VAL A 275 -11.95 4.75 -17.73
N LEU A 276 -11.92 5.45 -16.60
CA LEU A 276 -12.78 5.18 -15.45
C LEU A 276 -14.15 5.85 -15.53
N ASP A 277 -14.31 6.91 -16.32
CA ASP A 277 -15.59 7.62 -16.43
C ASP A 277 -16.73 6.68 -16.83
N GLY A 278 -17.83 6.75 -16.08
CA GLY A 278 -19.00 5.92 -16.27
C GLY A 278 -18.84 4.46 -15.83
N GLN A 279 -17.65 4.02 -15.39
CA GLN A 279 -17.48 2.67 -14.85
C GLN A 279 -18.25 2.50 -13.54
N LYS A 280 -18.81 1.30 -13.37
CA LYS A 280 -19.63 0.93 -12.22
C LYS A 280 -19.17 -0.41 -11.69
N PHE A 281 -19.20 -0.57 -10.38
CA PHE A 281 -18.81 -1.79 -9.71
C PHE A 281 -19.80 -2.17 -8.62
N GLU A 282 -19.88 -3.46 -8.33
CA GLU A 282 -20.61 -4.01 -7.19
C GLU A 282 -19.66 -4.74 -6.27
N LEU A 283 -19.99 -4.75 -4.98
CA LEU A 283 -19.32 -5.65 -4.05
C LEU A 283 -19.68 -7.09 -4.42
N ALA A 284 -18.67 -7.91 -4.69
CA ALA A 284 -18.85 -9.35 -4.83
C ALA A 284 -19.65 -9.91 -3.64
N SER A 285 -20.53 -10.85 -3.92
CA SER A 285 -21.39 -11.52 -2.94
C SER A 285 -20.57 -12.30 -1.92
#